data_AF-A0A0C2RPA4-F1
#
_entry.id   AF-A0A0C2RPA4-F1
#
_cell.length_a   1.000
_cell.length_b   1.000
_cell.length_c   1.000
_cell.angle_alpha   90.00
_cell.angle_beta   90.00
_cell.angle_gamma   90.00
#
_symmetry.space_group_name_H-M   'P 1'
#
loop_
_entity.id
_entity.type
_entity.pdbx_description
1 polymer ?
#
loop_
_entity_poly.entity_id
_entity_poly.type
_entity_poly.pdbx_seq_one_letter_code
_entity_poly.pdbx_strand_id
1 'polypeptide(L)'
;MEYAWLLLNVIVFTTVFLVTTRPLYIRSLKVKAVKIADRLGLSLHKLVYSYEQMVFFTALPSHLPQLKQAKKEDICLKLDYHSMFFPRLKGVKVIITKGKYPYNLAYLPIKDFRLPSLDRLSSESHLSGKEYLIISSYLASHPDTLDEIRDEVFRKMQFKDMKQAE
;
A
#
# COMPACT_ATOMS: atom_id res chain seq x y z
N MET A 1 9.57 -10.46 -44.59
CA MET A 1 8.25 -10.29 -43.92
C MET A 1 8.09 -11.18 -42.68
N GLU A 2 8.68 -12.38 -42.64
CA GLU A 2 8.58 -13.29 -41.48
C GLU A 2 9.16 -12.72 -40.17
N TYR A 3 10.28 -12.00 -40.23
CA TYR A 3 10.87 -11.37 -39.04
C TYR A 3 9.96 -10.33 -38.38
N ALA A 4 9.12 -9.64 -39.16
CA ALA A 4 8.17 -8.67 -38.63
C ALA A 4 7.06 -9.35 -37.82
N TRP A 5 6.59 -10.53 -38.27
CA TRP A 5 5.61 -11.34 -37.54
C TRP A 5 6.19 -11.95 -36.26
N LEU A 6 7.45 -12.38 -36.29
CA LEU A 6 8.15 -12.86 -35.08
C LEU A 6 8.31 -11.74 -34.05
N LEU A 7 8.73 -10.54 -34.48
CA LEU A 7 8.85 -9.38 -33.60
C LEU A 7 7.49 -8.98 -33.00
N LEU A 8 6.42 -8.99 -33.81
CA LEU A 8 5.06 -8.71 -33.34
C LEU A 8 4.64 -9.71 -32.25
N ASN A 9 4.87 -11.02 -32.46
CA ASN A 9 4.54 -12.05 -31.48
C ASN A 9 5.32 -11.88 -30.17
N VAL A 10 6.61 -11.56 -30.24
CA VAL A 10 7.43 -11.30 -29.05
C VAL A 10 6.92 -10.09 -28.28
N ILE A 11 6.54 -9.01 -28.97
CA ILE A 11 5.98 -7.81 -28.34
C ILE A 11 4.65 -8.15 -27.66
N VAL A 12 3.72 -8.79 -28.37
CA VAL A 12 2.41 -9.16 -27.82
C VAL A 12 2.57 -10.09 -26.62
N PHE A 13 3.43 -11.11 -26.71
CA PHE A 13 3.71 -12.02 -25.60
C PHE A 13 4.27 -11.27 -24.38
N THR A 14 5.23 -10.37 -24.59
CA THR A 14 5.84 -9.57 -23.52
C THR A 14 4.82 -8.63 -22.87
N THR A 15 3.96 -7.98 -23.66
CA THR A 15 2.90 -7.11 -23.16
C THR A 15 1.87 -7.88 -22.34
N VAL A 16 1.38 -9.02 -22.85
CA VAL A 16 0.43 -9.88 -22.13
C VAL A 16 1.05 -10.39 -20.83
N PHE A 17 2.32 -10.82 -20.86
CA PHE A 17 3.03 -11.27 -19.68
C PHE A 17 3.15 -10.17 -18.61
N LEU A 18 3.54 -8.95 -19.01
CA LEU A 18 3.64 -7.81 -18.10
C LEU A 18 2.30 -7.40 -17.49
N VAL A 19 1.23 -7.39 -18.29
CA VAL A 19 -0.12 -7.01 -17.82
C VAL A 19 -0.70 -8.08 -16.89
N THR A 20 -0.46 -9.36 -17.16
CA THR A 20 -1.04 -10.47 -16.40
C THR A 20 -0.29 -10.76 -15.09
N THR A 21 1.00 -10.43 -15.01
CA THR A 21 1.83 -10.72 -13.82
C THR A 21 1.31 -10.03 -12.55
N ARG A 22 0.91 -8.76 -12.64
CA ARG A 22 0.42 -7.97 -11.49
C ARG A 22 -0.89 -8.50 -10.89
N PRO A 23 -1.98 -8.72 -11.66
CA PRO A 23 -3.23 -9.24 -11.10
C PRO A 23 -3.06 -10.67 -10.57
N LEU A 24 -2.26 -11.51 -11.23
CA LEU A 24 -1.95 -12.86 -10.73
C LEU A 24 -1.20 -12.80 -9.39
N TYR A 25 -0.28 -11.85 -9.22
CA TYR A 25 0.40 -11.67 -7.94
C TYR A 25 -0.56 -11.29 -6.81
N ILE A 26 -1.43 -10.30 -7.03
CA ILE A 26 -2.43 -9.89 -6.02
C ILE A 26 -3.36 -11.07 -5.68
N ARG A 27 -3.78 -11.85 -6.68
CA ARG A 27 -4.60 -13.04 -6.47
C ARG A 27 -3.86 -14.13 -5.69
N SER A 28 -2.59 -14.39 -6.02
CA SER A 28 -1.73 -15.31 -5.27
C SER A 28 -1.56 -14.87 -3.82
N LEU A 29 -1.38 -13.57 -3.60
CA LEU A 29 -1.25 -12.96 -2.30
C LEU A 29 -2.53 -13.14 -1.47
N LYS A 30 -3.70 -12.92 -2.08
CA LYS A 30 -5.01 -13.19 -1.47
C LYS A 30 -5.15 -14.65 -1.04
N VAL A 31 -4.89 -15.59 -1.94
CA VAL A 31 -5.03 -17.03 -1.63
C VAL A 31 -4.09 -17.45 -0.50
N LYS A 32 -2.84 -16.97 -0.51
CA LYS A 32 -1.88 -17.27 0.55
C LYS A 32 -2.30 -16.65 1.88
N ALA A 33 -2.73 -15.39 1.87
CA ALA A 33 -3.19 -14.70 3.07
C ALA A 33 -4.41 -15.40 3.69
N VAL A 34 -5.39 -15.80 2.87
CA VAL A 34 -6.57 -16.56 3.32
C VAL A 34 -6.16 -17.90 3.91
N LYS A 35 -5.31 -18.66 3.22
CA LYS A 35 -4.84 -19.96 3.72
C LYS A 35 -4.10 -19.85 5.07
N ILE A 36 -3.28 -18.81 5.24
CA ILE A 36 -2.58 -18.57 6.51
C ILE A 36 -3.58 -18.14 7.59
N ALA A 37 -4.53 -17.26 7.26
CA ALA A 37 -5.55 -16.78 8.18
C ALA A 37 -6.47 -17.92 8.66
N ASP A 38 -6.91 -18.79 7.76
CA ASP A 38 -7.71 -19.97 8.08
C ASP A 38 -6.93 -20.94 9.00
N ARG A 39 -5.62 -21.14 8.74
CA ARG A 39 -4.76 -21.95 9.61
C ARG A 39 -4.67 -21.40 11.04
N LEU A 40 -4.77 -20.08 11.19
CA LEU A 40 -4.64 -19.37 12.46
C LEU A 40 -6.01 -19.03 13.09
N GLY A 41 -7.12 -19.41 12.47
CA GLY A 41 -8.47 -19.04 12.92
C GLY A 41 -8.75 -17.54 12.87
N LEU A 42 -8.03 -16.78 12.05
CA LEU A 42 -8.16 -15.32 11.95
C LEU A 42 -9.10 -14.94 10.81
N SER A 43 -9.94 -13.92 11.06
CA SER A 43 -10.69 -13.26 10.01
C SER A 43 -9.89 -12.08 9.46
N LEU A 44 -9.43 -12.17 8.20
CA LEU A 44 -8.62 -11.12 7.57
C LEU A 44 -9.29 -9.72 7.61
N HIS A 45 -10.61 -9.67 7.51
CA HIS A 45 -11.41 -8.43 7.53
C HIS A 45 -11.59 -7.83 8.94
N LYS A 46 -11.22 -8.54 10.01
CA LYS A 46 -11.36 -8.07 11.40
C LYS A 46 -10.01 -7.75 12.05
N LEU A 47 -8.91 -7.89 11.31
CA LEU A 47 -7.61 -7.54 11.85
C LEU A 47 -7.57 -6.02 12.05
N VAL A 48 -7.04 -5.58 13.18
CA VAL A 48 -6.85 -4.15 13.47
C VAL A 48 -5.42 -3.78 13.06
N TYR A 49 -5.25 -2.61 12.46
CA TYR A 49 -3.98 -2.12 11.93
C TYR A 49 -3.55 -0.84 12.63
N SER A 50 -2.24 -0.65 12.81
CA SER A 50 -1.69 0.60 13.33
C SER A 50 -1.06 1.43 12.22
N TYR A 51 -1.49 2.69 12.14
CA TYR A 51 -1.03 3.69 11.17
C TYR A 51 0.05 4.63 11.72
N GLU A 52 0.54 4.38 12.94
CA GLU A 52 1.47 5.25 13.65
C GLU A 52 2.86 5.31 13.00
N GLN A 53 3.28 4.26 12.29
CA GLN A 53 4.62 4.17 11.69
C GLN A 53 4.71 4.78 10.27
N MET A 54 3.74 5.61 9.88
CA MET A 54 3.79 6.29 8.59
C MET A 54 4.85 7.40 8.59
N VAL A 55 5.79 7.32 7.65
CA VAL A 55 6.88 8.29 7.53
C VAL A 55 6.44 9.43 6.62
N PHE A 56 6.33 10.63 7.17
CA PHE A 56 6.05 11.85 6.41
C PHE A 56 7.36 12.45 5.90
N PHE A 57 7.45 12.69 4.59
CA PHE A 57 8.65 13.28 3.98
C PHE A 57 8.77 14.78 4.24
N THR A 58 7.67 15.41 4.66
CA THR A 58 7.64 16.81 5.06
C THR A 58 7.17 16.95 6.50
N ALA A 59 7.67 17.99 7.16
CA ALA A 59 6.96 18.54 8.30
C ALA A 59 5.58 19.03 7.81
N LEU A 60 4.54 18.21 7.97
CA LEU A 60 3.13 18.65 7.83
C LEU A 60 2.90 19.97 8.61
N PRO A 61 2.00 20.87 8.19
CA PRO A 61 1.73 21.48 6.89
C PRO A 61 2.01 23.01 6.93
N SER A 62 2.99 23.47 7.71
CA SER A 62 3.08 24.91 8.05
C SER A 62 3.50 25.83 6.89
N HIS A 63 4.03 25.32 5.77
CA HIS A 63 4.63 26.15 4.72
C HIS A 63 4.10 25.95 3.31
N LEU A 64 3.19 25.00 3.07
CA LEU A 64 2.72 24.69 1.71
C LEU A 64 1.21 24.94 1.58
N PRO A 65 0.78 26.05 0.95
CA PRO A 65 -0.65 26.39 0.80
C PRO A 65 -1.44 25.35 -0.03
N GLN A 66 -0.74 24.53 -0.82
CA GLN A 66 -1.30 23.44 -1.61
C GLN A 66 -1.85 22.29 -0.75
N LEU A 67 -1.27 22.07 0.44
CA LEU A 67 -1.71 21.06 1.40
C LEU A 67 -2.94 21.52 2.18
N LYS A 68 -3.02 22.81 2.52
CA LYS A 68 -4.11 23.40 3.33
C LYS A 68 -5.48 23.35 2.65
N GLN A 69 -5.49 23.32 1.33
CA GLN A 69 -6.73 23.29 0.55
C GLN A 69 -6.97 21.92 -0.10
N ALA A 70 -6.12 20.92 0.13
CA ALA A 70 -6.26 19.61 -0.50
C ALA A 70 -7.55 18.93 -0.04
N LYS A 71 -8.36 18.47 -1.00
CA LYS A 71 -9.54 17.64 -0.71
C LYS A 71 -9.11 16.18 -0.58
N LYS A 72 -9.95 15.35 0.05
CA LYS A 72 -9.73 13.89 0.15
C LYS A 72 -9.48 13.26 -1.24
N GLU A 73 -10.18 13.76 -2.26
CA GLU A 73 -10.06 13.34 -3.66
C GLU A 73 -8.67 13.60 -4.27
N ASP A 74 -7.95 14.61 -3.77
CA ASP A 74 -6.61 14.96 -4.26
C ASP A 74 -5.52 14.02 -3.69
N ILE A 75 -5.88 13.11 -2.78
CA ILE A 75 -4.98 12.15 -2.15
C ILE A 75 -5.00 10.83 -2.94
N CYS A 76 -3.95 10.64 -3.74
CA CYS A 76 -3.70 9.44 -4.50
C CYS A 76 -2.77 8.49 -3.73
N LEU A 77 -3.21 7.25 -3.55
CA LEU A 77 -2.40 6.18 -2.96
C LEU A 77 -1.81 5.34 -4.07
N LYS A 78 -0.48 5.20 -4.10
CA LYS A 78 0.24 4.32 -5.03
C LYS A 78 0.92 3.20 -4.28
N LEU A 79 0.56 1.97 -4.62
CA LEU A 79 1.26 0.77 -4.17
C LEU A 79 2.66 0.74 -4.82
N ASP A 80 3.70 0.74 -4.00
CA ASP A 80 5.10 0.69 -4.43
C ASP A 80 5.59 -0.76 -4.46
N TYR A 81 6.11 -1.22 -5.60
CA TYR A 81 6.55 -2.59 -5.81
C TYR A 81 8.05 -2.64 -6.11
N HIS A 82 8.75 -3.63 -5.55
CA HIS A 82 10.20 -3.79 -5.71
C HIS A 82 10.64 -4.12 -7.14
N SER A 83 9.78 -4.71 -7.97
CA SER A 83 10.12 -5.14 -9.32
C SER A 83 8.88 -5.27 -10.21
N MET A 84 9.08 -5.10 -11.53
CA MET A 84 8.02 -5.25 -12.54
C MET A 84 7.65 -6.73 -12.76
N PHE A 85 8.64 -7.63 -12.72
CA PHE A 85 8.48 -9.07 -13.00
C PHE A 85 8.17 -9.90 -11.76
N PHE A 86 8.71 -9.51 -10.60
CA PHE A 86 8.40 -10.12 -9.31
C PHE A 86 7.86 -9.03 -8.39
N PRO A 87 6.60 -8.59 -8.59
CA PRO A 87 5.99 -7.60 -7.72
C PRO A 87 6.11 -8.10 -6.28
N ARG A 88 6.83 -7.35 -5.45
CA ARG A 88 6.82 -7.50 -4.00
C ARG A 88 6.41 -6.15 -3.46
N LEU A 89 5.29 -6.12 -2.75
CA LEU A 89 4.83 -4.87 -2.17
C LEU A 89 5.90 -4.37 -1.19
N LYS A 90 6.40 -3.17 -1.44
CA LYS A 90 7.40 -2.50 -0.61
C LYS A 90 6.73 -1.56 0.39
N GLY A 91 5.65 -0.93 -0.03
CA GLY A 91 4.87 -0.03 0.80
C GLY A 91 3.76 0.68 0.03
N VAL A 92 3.08 1.58 0.73
CA VAL A 92 2.06 2.46 0.18
C VAL A 92 2.61 3.88 0.18
N LYS A 93 2.67 4.50 -1.00
CA LYS A 93 3.07 5.90 -1.16
C LYS A 93 1.84 6.78 -1.24
N VAL A 94 1.81 7.83 -0.45
CA VAL A 94 0.74 8.82 -0.44
C VAL A 94 1.20 10.04 -1.22
N ILE A 95 0.47 10.36 -2.28
CA ILE A 95 0.78 11.43 -3.23
C ILE A 95 -0.40 12.39 -3.27
N ILE A 96 -0.12 13.70 -3.19
CA ILE A 96 -1.13 14.73 -3.38
C ILE A 96 -1.00 15.24 -4.81
N THR A 97 -2.08 15.17 -5.58
CA THR A 97 -2.10 15.61 -6.98
C THR A 97 -2.58 17.04 -7.17
N LYS A 98 -2.79 17.78 -6.08
CA LYS A 98 -3.24 19.17 -6.14
C LYS A 98 -2.13 20.13 -6.59
N GLY A 99 -2.24 20.66 -7.80
CA GLY A 99 -1.35 21.68 -8.35
C GLY A 99 -0.56 21.22 -9.59
N LYS A 100 0.46 21.99 -9.97
CA LYS A 100 1.25 21.77 -11.21
C LYS A 100 2.23 20.58 -11.10
N TYR A 101 2.54 20.12 -9.89
CA TYR A 101 3.46 19.00 -9.64
C TYR A 101 2.93 18.08 -8.53
N PRO A 102 2.85 16.75 -8.76
CA PRO A 102 2.43 15.79 -7.74
C PRO A 102 3.46 15.73 -6.61
N TYR A 103 2.99 15.82 -5.38
CA TYR A 103 3.85 15.89 -4.20
C TYR A 103 3.80 14.59 -3.38
N ASN A 104 4.96 14.02 -3.04
CA ASN A 104 5.03 12.85 -2.16
C ASN A 104 4.89 13.29 -0.71
N LEU A 105 3.76 12.99 -0.09
CA LEU A 105 3.47 13.39 1.28
C LEU A 105 4.07 12.42 2.29
N ALA A 106 3.78 11.14 2.10
CA ALA A 106 4.03 10.12 3.10
C ALA A 106 4.35 8.77 2.45
N TYR A 107 5.03 7.93 3.21
CA TYR A 107 5.34 6.57 2.85
C TYR A 107 5.09 5.64 4.02
N LEU A 108 4.31 4.60 3.76
CA LEU A 108 4.08 3.51 4.68
C LEU A 108 4.81 2.27 4.17
N PRO A 109 6.05 2.02 4.63
CA PRO A 109 6.75 0.80 4.27
C PRO A 109 6.03 -0.41 4.87
N ILE A 110 5.93 -1.50 4.11
CA ILE A 110 5.17 -2.68 4.55
C ILE A 110 5.78 -3.37 5.77
N LYS A 111 7.09 -3.19 5.98
CA LYS A 111 7.82 -3.72 7.13
C LYS A 111 7.38 -3.07 8.45
N ASP A 112 6.92 -1.83 8.37
CA ASP A 112 6.46 -1.04 9.51
C ASP A 112 4.92 -1.04 9.59
N PHE A 113 4.26 -1.85 8.75
CA PHE A 113 2.82 -2.07 8.83
C PHE A 113 2.54 -3.07 9.96
N ARG A 114 2.23 -2.53 11.14
CA ARG A 114 2.01 -3.30 12.36
C ARG A 114 0.57 -3.73 12.52
N LEU A 115 0.42 -4.99 12.88
CA LEU A 115 -0.83 -5.69 13.07
C LEU A 115 -0.81 -6.28 14.48
N PRO A 116 -1.36 -5.60 15.50
CA PRO A 116 -1.27 -6.06 16.90
C PRO A 116 -1.70 -7.51 17.10
N SER A 117 -2.74 -7.96 16.37
CA SER A 117 -3.21 -9.35 16.39
C SER A 117 -2.18 -10.34 15.83
N LEU A 118 -1.44 -9.98 14.78
CA LEU A 118 -0.38 -10.81 14.22
C LEU A 118 0.94 -10.66 14.97
N ASP A 119 1.20 -9.52 15.60
CA ASP A 119 2.36 -9.30 16.45
C ASP A 119 2.30 -10.26 17.65
N ARG A 120 1.12 -10.42 18.28
CA ARG A 120 0.91 -11.43 19.33
C ARG A 120 1.23 -12.85 18.85
N LEU A 121 0.68 -13.25 17.71
CA LEU A 121 0.90 -14.59 17.14
C LEU A 121 2.33 -14.81 16.64
N SER A 122 3.02 -13.75 16.23
CA SER A 122 4.44 -13.79 15.88
C SER A 122 5.32 -13.95 17.13
N SER A 123 4.97 -13.30 18.25
CA SER A 123 5.66 -13.47 19.53
C SER A 123 5.48 -14.88 20.09
N GLU A 124 4.32 -15.49 19.87
CA GLU A 124 4.01 -16.87 20.28
C GLU A 124 4.58 -17.95 19.33
N SER A 125 5.40 -17.56 18.34
CA SER A 125 6.01 -18.47 17.34
C SER A 125 5.01 -19.23 16.44
N HIS A 126 3.73 -18.84 16.43
CA HIS A 126 2.71 -19.44 15.55
C HIS A 126 2.76 -18.91 14.11
N LEU A 127 3.54 -17.85 13.87
CA LEU A 127 3.62 -17.16 12.59
C LEU A 127 5.07 -16.93 12.16
N SER A 128 5.42 -17.35 10.95
CA SER A 128 6.71 -17.01 10.35
C SER A 128 6.74 -15.56 9.87
N GLY A 129 7.87 -14.86 9.97
CA GLY A 129 8.01 -13.49 9.46
C GLY A 129 7.67 -13.34 7.96
N LYS A 130 7.81 -14.41 7.17
CA LYS A 130 7.36 -14.43 5.77
C LYS A 130 5.83 -14.42 5.65
N GLU A 131 5.15 -15.14 6.53
CA GLU A 131 3.69 -15.21 6.58
C GLU A 131 3.10 -13.89 7.08
N TYR A 132 3.74 -13.27 8.06
CA TYR A 132 3.44 -11.90 8.49
C TYR A 132 3.45 -10.94 7.29
N LEU A 133 4.57 -10.88 6.57
CA LEU A 133 4.71 -10.00 5.41
C LEU A 133 3.67 -10.27 4.32
N ILE A 134 3.26 -11.53 4.12
CA ILE A 134 2.22 -11.88 3.15
C ILE A 134 0.87 -11.29 3.56
N ILE A 135 0.48 -11.44 4.82
CA ILE A 135 -0.79 -10.92 5.32
C ILE A 135 -0.78 -9.39 5.32
N SER A 136 0.30 -8.77 5.85
CA SER A 136 0.47 -7.31 5.81
C SER A 136 0.37 -6.80 4.39
N SER A 137 1.06 -7.43 3.44
CA SER A 137 1.07 -7.00 2.03
C SER A 137 -0.30 -7.14 1.37
N TYR A 138 -1.01 -8.24 1.63
CA TYR A 138 -2.36 -8.43 1.11
C TYR A 138 -3.26 -7.30 1.58
N LEU A 139 -3.16 -7.00 2.87
CA LEU A 139 -4.05 -6.06 3.48
C LEU A 139 -3.74 -4.61 3.12
N ALA A 140 -2.47 -4.21 3.11
CA ALA A 140 -2.06 -2.89 2.61
C ALA A 140 -2.43 -2.67 1.13
N SER A 141 -2.69 -3.75 0.37
CA SER A 141 -3.19 -3.69 -1.00
C SER A 141 -4.72 -3.71 -1.12
N HIS A 142 -5.44 -3.95 -0.02
CA HIS A 142 -6.89 -4.06 0.01
C HIS A 142 -7.54 -2.67 -0.15
N PRO A 143 -8.62 -2.54 -0.96
CA PRO A 143 -9.28 -1.25 -1.20
C PRO A 143 -9.75 -0.59 0.10
N ASP A 144 -10.37 -1.34 1.01
CA ASP A 144 -10.87 -0.78 2.28
C ASP A 144 -9.74 -0.19 3.13
N THR A 145 -8.60 -0.89 3.22
CA THR A 145 -7.41 -0.41 3.94
C THR A 145 -6.81 0.82 3.27
N LEU A 146 -6.83 0.90 1.94
CA LEU A 146 -6.38 2.10 1.22
C LEU A 146 -7.31 3.28 1.51
N ASP A 147 -8.62 3.06 1.53
CA ASP A 147 -9.57 4.13 1.85
C ASP A 147 -9.42 4.62 3.30
N GLU A 148 -9.20 3.71 4.26
CA GLU A 148 -8.87 4.07 5.64
C GLU A 148 -7.56 4.85 5.75
N ILE A 149 -6.50 4.43 5.04
CA ILE A 149 -5.23 5.16 5.00
C ILE A 149 -5.45 6.59 4.46
N ARG A 150 -6.28 6.73 3.41
CA ARG A 150 -6.63 8.05 2.86
C ARG A 150 -7.32 8.92 3.91
N ASP A 151 -8.26 8.33 4.65
CA ASP A 151 -8.99 9.02 5.70
C ASP A 151 -8.11 9.45 6.87
N GLU A 152 -7.21 8.58 7.33
CA GLU A 152 -6.30 8.94 8.41
C GLU A 152 -5.31 10.03 7.99
N VAL A 153 -4.76 9.95 6.79
CA VAL A 153 -3.86 10.99 6.27
C VAL A 153 -4.59 12.32 6.17
N PHE A 154 -5.81 12.32 5.64
CA PHE A 154 -6.64 13.53 5.55
C PHE A 154 -6.93 14.11 6.94
N ARG A 155 -7.30 13.26 7.91
CA ARG A 155 -7.51 13.67 9.30
C ARG A 155 -6.25 14.28 9.91
N LYS A 156 -5.07 13.69 9.70
CA LYS A 156 -3.78 14.21 10.19
C LYS A 156 -3.39 15.54 9.55
N MET A 157 -3.81 15.80 8.30
CA MET A 157 -3.65 17.12 7.69
C MET A 157 -4.53 18.17 8.38
N GLN A 158 -5.80 17.84 8.66
CA GLN A 158 -6.76 18.80 9.21
C GLN A 158 -6.56 19.07 10.72
N PHE A 159 -6.27 18.05 11.52
CA PHE A 159 -6.19 18.20 12.98
C PHE A 159 -4.99 19.02 13.47
N LYS A 160 -3.91 19.14 12.67
CA LYS A 160 -2.75 19.94 13.08
C LYS A 160 -3.01 21.46 13.00
N ASP A 161 -4.01 21.89 12.21
CA ASP A 161 -4.45 23.28 12.18
C ASP A 161 -5.18 23.68 13.49
N MET A 162 -5.82 22.74 14.19
CA MET A 162 -6.53 23.04 15.45
C MET A 162 -5.60 23.19 16.66
N LYS A 163 -4.39 22.59 16.64
CA LYS A 163 -3.41 22.72 17.74
C LYS A 163 -2.51 23.96 17.65
N GLN A 164 -2.66 24.79 16.61
CA GLN A 164 -1.90 26.04 16.46
C GLN A 164 -2.75 27.30 16.73
N ALA A 165 -3.99 27.12 17.23
CA ALA A 165 -4.91 28.19 17.56
C ALA A 165 -5.16 28.34 19.08
N GLU A 166 -4.35 27.67 19.91
CA GLU A 166 -4.18 27.93 21.35
C GLU A 166 -2.79 28.53 21.60
#